data_AF-A0A183J7S4-F1
#
_entry.id   AF-A0A183J7S4-F1
#
_cell.length_a   1.000
_cell.length_b   1.000
_cell.length_c   1.000
_cell.angle_alpha   90.00
_cell.angle_beta   90.00
_cell.angle_gamma   90.00
#
_symmetry.space_group_name_H-M   'P 1'
#
loop_
_entity.id
_entity.type
_entity.pdbx_description
1 polymer ?
#
loop_
_entity_poly.entity_id
_entity_poly.type
_entity_poly.pdbx_seq_one_letter_code
_entity_poly.pdbx_strand_id
1 'polypeptide(L)'
;MRKVFKRHAIMDSSLFILEEMYAKLRLVQKEEESHLKSNYNCVELFGFLVSQITSEVFFIDWERPRGVIVSRSDDSTFNPVTIWRTYIVANEWNELQTYRRISCFFQLFVVCVLLKVNAVIEPGFRTTAPAASAVDSVITFLVERCFWDQIRNFVDLCSISNISVLGLQNHLYGFYLHGRSVHGYADCDIKEMNDKLQREKACFCFRGLEPNSEVQSFTVYLSDRFRLQYDRISRLITNGLDLKECFTFVDGRKLKLLILLDYSEQAFTKLFFFGNEFTLFTFEMSLFCYVEYLSRNVVLAAAVTAFVVMIVKKLREKGGIKNLTRTSLVDARFLL
;
A
#
# COMPACT_ATOMS: atom_id res chain seq x y z
N MET A 1 -3.41 -35.37 -76.48
CA MET A 1 -3.41 -34.15 -75.64
C MET A 1 -4.29 -34.31 -74.39
N ARG A 2 -3.84 -35.05 -73.38
CA ARG A 2 -4.45 -35.06 -72.03
C ARG A 2 -3.37 -35.40 -71.02
N LYS A 3 -2.77 -34.40 -70.36
CA LYS A 3 -1.95 -34.54 -69.12
C LYS A 3 -1.37 -33.17 -68.69
N VAL A 4 -2.21 -32.20 -68.31
CA VAL A 4 -1.69 -30.98 -67.62
C VAL A 4 -2.59 -30.47 -66.48
N PHE A 5 -3.89 -30.75 -66.45
CA PHE A 5 -4.84 -30.09 -65.52
C PHE A 5 -5.04 -30.73 -64.12
N LYS A 6 -4.05 -31.45 -63.55
CA LYS A 6 -4.18 -32.03 -62.19
C LYS A 6 -3.21 -31.49 -61.13
N ARG A 7 -2.29 -30.57 -61.48
CA ARG A 7 -1.30 -30.03 -60.53
C ARG A 7 -1.70 -28.76 -59.79
N HIS A 8 -2.70 -28.00 -60.26
CA HIS A 8 -3.08 -26.74 -59.60
C HIS A 8 -3.96 -26.93 -58.34
N ALA A 9 -4.87 -27.90 -58.33
CA ALA A 9 -5.75 -28.11 -57.17
C ALA A 9 -5.05 -28.66 -55.90
N ILE A 10 -3.88 -29.30 -56.06
CA ILE A 10 -3.11 -29.88 -54.95
C ILE A 10 -2.29 -28.80 -54.22
N MET A 11 -1.82 -27.76 -54.92
CA MET A 11 -1.05 -26.67 -54.30
C MET A 11 -1.93 -25.76 -53.42
N ASP A 12 -3.16 -25.46 -53.82
CA ASP A 12 -4.10 -24.65 -53.01
C ASP A 12 -4.50 -25.37 -51.72
N SER A 13 -4.64 -26.70 -51.78
CA SER A 13 -4.96 -27.53 -50.61
C SER A 13 -3.81 -27.54 -49.59
N SER A 14 -2.56 -27.60 -50.05
CA SER A 14 -1.38 -27.55 -49.17
C SER A 14 -1.12 -26.17 -48.57
N LEU A 15 -1.44 -25.09 -49.29
CA LEU A 15 -1.32 -23.72 -48.78
C LEU A 15 -2.35 -23.45 -47.69
N PHE A 16 -3.56 -23.97 -47.86
CA PHE A 16 -4.63 -23.90 -46.86
C PHE A 16 -4.27 -24.65 -45.57
N ILE A 17 -3.67 -25.85 -45.67
CA ILE A 17 -3.21 -26.62 -44.51
C ILE A 17 -2.05 -25.90 -43.79
N LEU A 18 -1.14 -25.26 -44.53
CA LEU A 18 -0.05 -24.47 -43.96
C LEU A 18 -0.56 -23.23 -43.23
N GLU A 19 -1.51 -22.49 -43.81
CA GLU A 19 -2.18 -21.35 -43.16
C GLU A 19 -2.92 -21.80 -41.88
N GLU A 20 -3.63 -22.94 -41.93
CA GLU A 20 -4.33 -23.49 -40.76
C GLU A 20 -3.36 -23.95 -39.66
N MET A 21 -2.23 -24.58 -40.04
CA MET A 21 -1.16 -24.93 -39.10
C MET A 21 -0.50 -23.70 -38.49
N TYR A 22 -0.23 -22.66 -39.29
CA TYR A 22 0.33 -21.39 -38.79
C TYR A 22 -0.63 -20.65 -37.86
N ALA A 23 -1.94 -20.67 -38.16
CA ALA A 23 -2.96 -20.13 -37.27
C ALA A 23 -3.02 -20.90 -35.94
N LYS A 24 -2.98 -22.24 -35.99
CA LYS A 24 -2.91 -23.09 -34.78
C LYS A 24 -1.64 -22.85 -33.97
N LEU A 25 -0.48 -22.75 -34.60
CA LEU A 25 0.79 -22.42 -33.95
C LEU A 25 0.76 -21.05 -33.27
N ARG A 26 0.18 -20.03 -33.93
CA ARG A 26 -0.01 -18.70 -33.30
C ARG A 26 -0.97 -18.74 -32.12
N LEU A 27 -2.02 -19.54 -32.17
CA LEU A 27 -2.95 -19.71 -31.05
C LEU A 27 -2.25 -20.40 -29.87
N VAL A 28 -1.50 -21.47 -30.12
CA VAL A 28 -0.72 -22.18 -29.10
C VAL A 28 0.34 -21.26 -28.46
N GLN A 29 1.08 -20.48 -29.26
CA GLN A 29 2.03 -19.50 -28.72
C GLN A 29 1.34 -18.43 -27.86
N LYS A 30 0.17 -17.95 -28.29
CA LYS A 30 -0.59 -16.92 -27.57
C LYS A 30 -1.16 -17.48 -26.26
N GLU A 31 -1.56 -18.75 -26.24
CA GLU A 31 -1.94 -19.48 -25.03
C GLU A 31 -0.75 -19.60 -24.08
N GLU A 32 0.41 -20.09 -24.52
CA GLU A 32 1.62 -20.22 -23.70
C GLU A 32 2.08 -18.87 -23.11
N GLU A 33 2.09 -17.80 -23.90
CA GLU A 33 2.41 -16.45 -23.42
C GLU A 33 1.42 -15.94 -22.37
N SER A 34 0.13 -16.26 -22.53
CA SER A 34 -0.90 -15.86 -21.57
C SER A 34 -0.76 -16.59 -20.24
N HIS A 35 -0.47 -17.90 -20.27
CA HIS A 35 -0.19 -18.71 -19.10
C HIS A 35 1.06 -18.21 -18.38
N LEU A 36 2.11 -17.90 -19.13
CA LEU A 36 3.37 -17.40 -18.59
C LEU A 36 3.19 -16.04 -17.90
N LYS A 37 2.50 -15.08 -18.55
CA LYS A 37 2.17 -13.78 -17.94
C LYS A 37 1.31 -13.91 -16.69
N SER A 38 0.31 -14.79 -16.71
CA SER A 38 -0.53 -15.07 -15.52
C SER A 38 0.31 -15.60 -14.35
N ASN A 39 1.25 -16.51 -14.62
CA ASN A 39 2.13 -17.05 -13.59
C ASN A 39 3.07 -15.99 -13.00
N TYR A 40 3.66 -15.12 -13.83
CA TYR A 40 4.48 -14.01 -13.34
C TYR A 40 3.71 -13.07 -12.42
N ASN A 41 2.47 -12.70 -12.79
CA ASN A 41 1.64 -11.82 -11.98
C ASN A 41 1.25 -12.45 -10.64
N CYS A 42 1.02 -13.77 -10.60
CA CYS A 42 0.78 -14.49 -9.34
C CYS A 42 2.02 -14.48 -8.42
N VAL A 43 3.20 -14.70 -8.97
CA VAL A 43 4.46 -14.67 -8.21
C VAL A 43 4.74 -13.25 -7.71
N GLU A 44 4.53 -12.24 -8.55
CA GLU A 44 4.66 -10.83 -8.19
C GLU A 44 3.71 -10.44 -7.06
N LEU A 45 2.42 -10.79 -7.17
CA LEU A 45 1.44 -10.55 -6.11
C LEU A 45 1.85 -11.26 -4.82
N PHE A 46 2.30 -12.51 -4.90
CA PHE A 46 2.72 -13.25 -3.71
C PHE A 46 3.91 -12.56 -3.02
N GLY A 47 4.95 -12.21 -3.76
CA GLY A 47 6.11 -11.49 -3.22
C GLY A 47 5.72 -10.14 -2.62
N PHE A 48 4.81 -9.42 -3.30
CA PHE A 48 4.22 -8.18 -2.82
C PHE A 48 3.47 -8.36 -1.49
N LEU A 49 2.56 -9.34 -1.40
CA LEU A 49 1.79 -9.63 -0.18
C LEU A 49 2.70 -10.04 0.97
N VAL A 50 3.71 -10.87 0.71
CA VAL A 50 4.71 -11.27 1.71
C VAL A 50 5.44 -10.04 2.23
N SER A 51 6.00 -9.21 1.34
CA SER A 51 6.72 -7.98 1.72
C SER A 51 5.84 -7.07 2.60
N GLN A 52 4.58 -6.90 2.23
CA GLN A 52 3.63 -6.08 2.99
C GLN A 52 3.23 -6.68 4.33
N ILE A 53 3.04 -8.00 4.42
CA ILE A 53 2.71 -8.67 5.70
C ILE A 53 3.92 -8.67 6.64
N THR A 54 5.14 -8.67 6.11
CA THR A 54 6.37 -8.63 6.90
C THR A 54 6.81 -7.22 7.31
N SER A 55 6.19 -6.16 6.77
CA SER A 55 6.65 -4.79 7.02
C SER A 55 6.46 -4.36 8.48
N GLU A 56 7.54 -3.93 9.11
CA GLU A 56 7.56 -3.57 10.53
C GLU A 56 7.13 -2.12 10.70
N VAL A 57 6.34 -1.81 11.72
CA VAL A 57 5.86 -0.45 11.97
C VAL A 57 6.10 -0.09 13.41
N PHE A 58 6.72 1.08 13.61
CA PHE A 58 7.05 1.62 14.92
C PHE A 58 6.48 3.02 15.07
N PHE A 59 5.76 3.25 16.17
CA PHE A 59 5.19 4.55 16.52
C PHE A 59 6.08 5.25 17.53
N ILE A 60 6.41 6.51 17.24
CA ILE A 60 7.25 7.37 18.08
C ILE A 60 6.35 8.45 18.67
N ASP A 61 5.97 8.29 19.93
CA ASP A 61 5.21 9.32 20.66
C ASP A 61 6.16 10.41 21.18
N TRP A 62 5.95 11.63 20.69
CA TRP A 62 6.75 12.80 21.09
C TRP A 62 6.19 13.51 22.33
N GLU A 63 5.07 13.05 22.89
CA GLU A 63 4.51 13.62 24.11
C GLU A 63 5.44 13.34 25.30
N ARG A 64 5.58 14.36 26.15
CA ARG A 64 6.44 14.29 27.34
C ARG A 64 5.58 14.17 28.59
N PRO A 65 6.06 13.46 29.63
CA PRO A 65 5.34 13.42 30.89
C PRO A 65 5.20 14.83 31.48
N ARG A 66 3.98 15.21 31.87
CA ARG A 66 3.62 16.56 32.35
C ARG A 66 3.13 16.51 33.78
N GLY A 67 3.76 17.32 34.63
CA GLY A 67 3.41 17.40 36.05
C GLY A 67 4.17 16.39 36.90
N VAL A 68 4.36 16.77 38.16
CA VAL A 68 5.03 15.96 39.18
C VAL A 68 3.96 15.46 40.15
N ILE A 69 3.88 14.14 40.32
CA ILE A 69 3.16 13.55 41.44
C ILE A 69 4.03 13.81 42.67
N VAL A 70 3.61 14.74 43.51
CA VAL A 70 4.21 14.93 44.83
C VAL A 70 3.75 13.75 45.69
N SER A 71 4.56 12.70 45.70
CA SER A 71 4.38 11.60 46.64
C SER A 71 4.89 12.02 48.02
N ARG A 72 4.41 11.39 49.10
CA ARG A 72 4.85 11.68 50.48
C ARG A 72 6.30 11.23 50.75
N SER A 73 6.90 10.52 49.81
CA SER A 73 8.31 10.13 49.75
C SER A 73 9.09 11.11 48.87
N ASP A 74 10.34 11.42 49.22
CA ASP A 74 11.21 12.41 48.53
C ASP A 74 11.47 12.14 47.02
N ASP A 75 10.94 11.06 46.46
CA ASP A 75 10.98 10.79 45.02
C ASP A 75 9.83 11.50 44.28
N SER A 76 10.18 12.50 43.49
CA SER A 76 9.28 13.13 42.52
C SER A 76 9.01 12.16 41.37
N THR A 77 7.80 11.60 41.32
CA THR A 77 7.40 10.70 40.24
C THR A 77 6.69 11.51 39.16
N PHE A 78 7.15 11.45 37.91
CA PHE A 78 6.49 12.14 36.81
C PHE A 78 5.17 11.44 36.45
N ASN A 79 4.14 12.21 36.06
CA ASN A 79 2.93 11.62 35.49
C ASN A 79 3.26 10.90 34.19
N PRO A 80 2.87 9.62 34.03
CA PRO A 80 3.14 8.88 32.81
C PRO A 80 2.38 9.49 31.62
N VAL A 81 2.96 9.36 30.43
CA VAL A 81 2.33 9.78 29.17
C VAL A 81 1.17 8.85 28.85
N THR A 82 0.04 9.42 28.43
CA THR A 82 -1.13 8.62 28.05
C THR A 82 -0.94 7.96 26.68
N ILE A 83 -1.33 6.69 26.55
CA ILE A 83 -1.10 5.87 25.34
C ILE A 83 -2.15 6.03 24.22
N TRP A 84 -3.28 6.68 24.48
CA TRP A 84 -4.44 6.70 23.58
C TRP A 84 -4.12 7.18 22.15
N ARG A 85 -3.20 8.14 22.00
CA ARG A 85 -2.77 8.67 20.70
C ARG A 85 -2.16 7.58 19.82
N THR A 86 -1.32 6.73 20.42
CA THR A 86 -0.71 5.60 19.73
C THR A 86 -1.77 4.60 19.27
N TYR A 87 -2.80 4.35 20.07
CA TYR A 87 -3.92 3.50 19.66
C TYR A 87 -4.69 4.08 18.48
N ILE A 88 -5.01 5.39 18.50
CA ILE A 88 -5.71 6.04 17.39
C ILE A 88 -4.90 5.98 16.09
N VAL A 89 -3.62 6.34 16.15
CA VAL A 89 -2.74 6.29 14.97
C VAL A 89 -2.54 4.85 14.48
N ALA A 90 -2.42 3.88 15.40
CA ALA A 90 -2.31 2.47 15.04
C ALA A 90 -3.58 1.92 14.39
N ASN A 91 -4.76 2.33 14.86
CA ASN A 91 -6.03 1.94 14.28
C ASN A 91 -6.19 2.47 12.85
N GLU A 92 -5.92 3.76 12.65
CA GLU A 92 -5.98 4.39 11.32
C GLU A 92 -4.95 3.80 10.37
N TRP A 93 -3.74 3.47 10.87
CA TRP A 93 -2.76 2.73 10.10
C TRP A 93 -3.29 1.34 9.69
N ASN A 94 -3.95 0.62 10.59
CA ASN A 94 -4.55 -0.70 10.33
C ASN A 94 -5.60 -0.62 9.22
N GLU A 95 -6.50 0.36 9.28
CA GLU A 95 -7.52 0.60 8.25
C GLU A 95 -6.89 0.89 6.88
N LEU A 96 -5.83 1.69 6.84
CA LEU A 96 -5.10 2.02 5.61
C LEU A 96 -4.43 0.82 4.94
N GLN A 97 -4.09 -0.25 5.68
CA GLN A 97 -3.36 -1.39 5.11
C GLN A 97 -4.07 -2.04 3.93
N THR A 98 -5.40 -2.10 3.99
CA THR A 98 -6.23 -2.72 2.96
C THR A 98 -7.17 -1.74 2.27
N TYR A 99 -7.06 -0.46 2.60
CA TYR A 99 -7.74 0.59 1.87
C TYR A 99 -7.32 0.56 0.40
N ARG A 100 -8.32 0.56 -0.47
CA ARG A 100 -8.15 0.58 -1.92
C ARG A 100 -8.85 1.79 -2.51
N ARG A 101 -8.22 2.40 -3.51
CA ARG A 101 -8.77 3.52 -4.28
C ARG A 101 -10.03 3.10 -5.01
N ILE A 102 -9.94 2.00 -5.76
CA ILE A 102 -11.04 1.50 -6.59
C ILE A 102 -11.54 0.20 -6.00
N SER A 103 -12.86 0.10 -5.79
CA SER A 103 -13.45 -1.16 -5.35
C SER A 103 -13.31 -2.21 -6.46
N CYS A 104 -12.88 -3.42 -6.09
CA CYS A 104 -12.75 -4.55 -7.03
C CYS A 104 -14.09 -4.85 -7.74
N PHE A 105 -15.22 -4.74 -7.03
CA PHE A 105 -16.55 -4.94 -7.63
C PHE A 105 -16.85 -3.94 -8.73
N PHE A 106 -16.55 -2.65 -8.52
CA PHE A 106 -16.75 -1.64 -9.55
C PHE A 106 -15.84 -1.87 -10.76
N GLN A 107 -14.58 -2.24 -10.52
CA GLN A 107 -13.64 -2.58 -11.58
C GLN A 107 -14.12 -3.77 -12.41
N LEU A 108 -14.52 -4.87 -11.78
CA LEU A 108 -15.06 -6.05 -12.46
C LEU A 108 -16.34 -5.73 -13.23
N PHE A 109 -17.22 -4.89 -12.66
CA PHE A 109 -18.41 -4.42 -13.35
C PHE A 109 -18.07 -3.65 -14.64
N VAL A 110 -17.14 -2.68 -14.57
CA VAL A 110 -16.67 -1.91 -15.73
C VAL A 110 -16.07 -2.84 -16.79
N VAL A 111 -15.23 -3.80 -16.39
CA VAL A 111 -14.65 -4.80 -17.30
C VAL A 111 -15.72 -5.63 -17.99
N CYS A 112 -16.73 -6.12 -17.25
CA CYS A 112 -17.84 -6.87 -17.82
C CYS A 112 -18.65 -6.05 -18.83
N VAL A 113 -18.91 -4.78 -18.52
CA VAL A 113 -19.59 -3.84 -19.45
C VAL A 113 -18.76 -3.64 -20.71
N LEU A 114 -17.47 -3.36 -20.59
CA LEU A 114 -16.57 -3.15 -21.73
C LEU A 114 -16.48 -4.39 -22.63
N LEU A 115 -16.38 -5.58 -22.04
CA LEU A 115 -16.38 -6.84 -22.80
C LEU A 115 -17.71 -7.07 -23.53
N LYS A 116 -18.83 -6.75 -22.89
CA LYS A 116 -20.15 -6.88 -23.53
C LYS A 116 -20.34 -5.88 -24.67
N VAL A 117 -19.91 -4.62 -24.48
CA VAL A 117 -19.94 -3.59 -25.52
C VAL A 117 -19.06 -3.99 -26.71
N ASN A 118 -17.83 -4.43 -26.47
CA ASN A 118 -16.94 -4.89 -27.52
C ASN A 118 -17.46 -6.14 -28.26
N ALA A 119 -18.17 -7.04 -27.56
CA ALA A 119 -18.81 -8.20 -28.20
C ALA A 119 -20.07 -7.85 -29.03
N VAL A 120 -20.71 -6.70 -28.77
CA VAL A 120 -21.84 -6.19 -29.57
C VAL A 120 -21.36 -5.44 -30.82
N ILE A 121 -20.12 -4.93 -30.80
CA ILE A 121 -19.49 -4.31 -31.96
C ILE A 121 -18.88 -5.42 -32.85
N GLU A 122 -19.69 -5.98 -33.76
CA GLU A 122 -19.16 -6.75 -34.89
C GLU A 122 -18.10 -5.93 -35.69
N PRO A 123 -17.14 -6.58 -36.39
CA PRO A 123 -15.90 -5.98 -36.92
C PRO A 123 -16.09 -4.94 -38.04
N GLY A 124 -17.30 -4.47 -38.30
CA GLY A 124 -17.65 -3.51 -39.35
C GLY A 124 -17.90 -2.08 -38.87
N PHE A 125 -18.14 -1.84 -37.59
CA PHE A 125 -18.47 -0.49 -37.11
C PHE A 125 -17.27 0.20 -36.46
N ARG A 126 -16.56 1.02 -37.25
CA ARG A 126 -15.56 1.97 -36.74
C ARG A 126 -16.28 2.95 -35.81
N THR A 127 -16.13 2.78 -34.50
CA THR A 127 -16.49 3.83 -33.54
C THR A 127 -15.81 5.11 -33.96
N THR A 128 -16.60 6.14 -34.24
CA THR A 128 -16.09 7.49 -34.41
C THR A 128 -15.26 7.83 -33.17
N ALA A 129 -14.05 8.36 -33.39
CA ALA A 129 -13.04 8.65 -32.38
C ALA A 129 -13.48 9.41 -31.10
N PRO A 130 -14.53 10.26 -31.05
CA PRO A 130 -14.76 11.10 -29.86
C PRO A 130 -15.36 10.38 -28.63
N ALA A 131 -15.91 9.17 -28.76
CA ALA A 131 -16.48 8.44 -27.61
C ALA A 131 -15.40 7.78 -26.74
N ALA A 132 -14.34 7.24 -27.35
CA ALA A 132 -13.26 6.58 -26.63
C ALA A 132 -12.39 7.57 -25.83
N SER A 133 -12.11 8.74 -26.39
CA SER A 133 -11.32 9.78 -25.71
C SER A 133 -12.07 10.48 -24.58
N ALA A 134 -13.40 10.59 -24.67
CA ALA A 134 -14.23 11.14 -23.61
C ALA A 134 -14.27 10.24 -22.37
N VAL A 135 -14.34 8.92 -22.57
CA VAL A 135 -14.31 7.94 -21.47
C VAL A 135 -12.95 7.95 -20.76
N ASP A 136 -11.86 8.00 -21.53
CA ASP A 136 -10.49 8.04 -20.98
C ASP A 136 -10.23 9.32 -20.15
N SER A 137 -10.75 10.46 -20.61
CA SER A 137 -10.64 11.74 -19.91
C SER A 137 -11.51 11.80 -18.65
N VAL A 138 -12.72 11.23 -18.68
CA VAL A 138 -13.61 11.16 -17.51
C VAL A 138 -13.06 10.21 -16.45
N ILE A 139 -12.49 9.07 -16.85
CA ILE A 139 -11.84 8.13 -15.92
C ILE A 139 -10.63 8.80 -15.27
N THR A 140 -9.77 9.46 -16.05
CA THR A 140 -8.59 10.16 -15.51
C THR A 140 -8.98 11.28 -14.55
N PHE A 141 -9.99 12.09 -14.90
CA PHE A 141 -10.49 13.18 -14.05
C PHE A 141 -11.12 12.67 -12.74
N LEU A 142 -11.91 11.60 -12.78
CA LEU A 142 -12.51 11.01 -11.58
C LEU A 142 -11.45 10.35 -10.69
N VAL A 143 -10.45 9.68 -11.28
CA VAL A 143 -9.34 8.99 -10.59
C VAL A 143 -8.33 9.95 -9.95
N GLU A 144 -8.17 11.16 -10.47
CA GLU A 144 -7.26 12.14 -9.87
C GLU A 144 -7.92 13.00 -8.79
N ARG A 145 -9.22 13.28 -8.85
CA ARG A 145 -9.86 14.25 -7.93
C ARG A 145 -10.44 13.62 -6.64
N CYS A 146 -10.84 12.33 -6.66
CA CYS A 146 -11.58 11.72 -5.54
C CYS A 146 -10.74 11.02 -4.45
N PHE A 147 -9.42 10.86 -4.63
CA PHE A 147 -8.68 9.80 -3.90
C PHE A 147 -7.54 10.29 -3.00
N TRP A 148 -7.18 11.57 -3.04
CA TRP A 148 -6.02 12.12 -2.32
C TRP A 148 -6.25 12.40 -0.83
N ASP A 149 -7.50 12.36 -0.37
CA ASP A 149 -7.83 12.89 0.96
C ASP A 149 -7.39 11.95 2.10
N GLN A 150 -7.53 10.63 1.97
CA GLN A 150 -7.31 9.71 3.10
C GLN A 150 -5.83 9.63 3.56
N ILE A 151 -4.88 9.63 2.64
CA ILE A 151 -3.45 9.60 3.00
C ILE A 151 -3.03 10.91 3.67
N ARG A 152 -3.55 12.06 3.20
CA ARG A 152 -3.30 13.36 3.82
C ARG A 152 -3.93 13.44 5.20
N ASN A 153 -5.16 12.96 5.36
CA ASN A 153 -5.84 12.86 6.65
C ASN A 153 -5.00 12.06 7.67
N PHE A 154 -4.33 11.00 7.23
CA PHE A 154 -3.44 10.24 8.11
C PHE A 154 -2.17 11.01 8.52
N VAL A 155 -1.56 11.75 7.60
CA VAL A 155 -0.41 12.63 7.94
C VAL A 155 -0.83 13.74 8.90
N ASP A 156 -2.01 14.32 8.70
CA ASP A 156 -2.61 15.32 9.58
C ASP A 156 -2.87 14.73 10.97
N LEU A 157 -3.46 13.54 11.04
CA LEU A 157 -3.71 12.83 12.29
C LEU A 157 -2.42 12.57 13.06
N CYS A 158 -1.35 12.12 12.39
CA CYS A 158 -0.05 11.92 13.02
C CYS A 158 0.47 13.22 13.65
N SER A 159 0.34 14.33 12.92
CA SER A 159 0.78 15.67 13.35
C SER A 159 -0.01 16.19 14.55
N ILE A 160 -1.33 16.04 14.53
CA ILE A 160 -2.23 16.46 15.62
C ILE A 160 -2.02 15.57 16.86
N SER A 161 -1.78 14.27 16.65
CA SER A 161 -1.51 13.29 17.69
C SER A 161 -0.07 13.33 18.22
N ASN A 162 0.79 14.19 17.67
CA ASN A 162 2.20 14.29 18.07
C ASN A 162 2.97 12.95 17.98
N ILE A 163 2.66 12.13 16.98
CA ILE A 163 3.26 10.80 16.77
C ILE A 163 3.90 10.72 15.39
N SER A 164 5.17 10.31 15.34
CA SER A 164 5.82 9.93 14.09
C SER A 164 5.70 8.43 13.84
N VAL A 165 5.72 8.03 12.57
CA VAL A 165 5.65 6.62 12.16
C VAL A 165 6.91 6.24 11.41
N LEU A 166 7.53 5.12 11.80
CA LEU A 166 8.63 4.50 11.08
C LEU A 166 8.15 3.14 10.55
N GLY A 167 7.97 3.03 9.24
CA GLY A 167 7.57 1.79 8.57
C GLY A 167 8.73 1.20 7.78
N LEU A 168 9.21 0.01 8.16
CA LEU A 168 10.29 -0.69 7.47
C LEU A 168 9.71 -1.72 6.50
N GLN A 169 9.96 -1.52 5.21
CA GLN A 169 9.61 -2.49 4.17
C GLN A 169 10.60 -3.67 4.18
N ASN A 170 11.87 -3.37 4.45
CA ASN A 170 12.96 -4.34 4.56
C ASN A 170 13.82 -4.01 5.78
N HIS A 171 14.78 -4.87 6.12
CA HIS A 171 15.63 -4.75 7.31
C HIS A 171 16.30 -3.37 7.46
N LEU A 172 16.81 -2.79 6.37
CA LEU A 172 17.55 -1.53 6.35
C LEU A 172 16.85 -0.41 5.57
N TYR A 173 15.67 -0.67 5.01
CA TYR A 173 14.98 0.25 4.10
C TYR A 173 13.52 0.40 4.51
N GLY A 174 13.06 1.65 4.53
CA GLY A 174 11.68 1.95 4.84
C GLY A 174 11.33 3.40 4.62
N PHE A 175 10.33 3.84 5.38
CA PHE A 175 9.74 5.17 5.29
C PHE A 175 9.54 5.75 6.68
N TYR A 176 9.78 7.04 6.81
CA TYR A 176 9.56 7.82 8.01
C TYR A 176 8.55 8.90 7.74
N LEU A 177 7.47 8.89 8.52
CA LEU A 177 6.47 9.94 8.55
C LEU A 177 6.67 10.78 9.80
N HIS A 178 6.94 12.06 9.59
CA HIS A 178 7.10 13.04 10.64
C HIS A 178 5.73 13.57 11.08
N GLY A 179 5.31 13.21 12.29
CA GLY A 179 4.08 13.71 12.90
C GLY A 179 4.33 14.40 14.25
N ARG A 180 5.51 14.99 14.45
CA ARG A 180 5.72 15.82 15.64
C ARG A 180 4.90 17.09 15.50
N SER A 181 4.07 17.38 16.48
CA SER A 181 3.25 18.60 16.48
C SER A 181 4.13 19.84 16.56
N VAL A 182 3.80 20.86 15.77
CA VAL A 182 4.44 22.19 15.82
C VAL A 182 4.26 22.87 17.18
N HIS A 183 3.23 22.47 17.92
CA HIS A 183 2.93 22.97 19.25
C HIS A 183 3.66 22.21 20.36
N GLY A 184 4.31 21.09 20.04
CA GLY A 184 5.11 20.28 20.96
C GLY A 184 4.31 19.36 21.89
N TYR A 185 2.97 19.40 21.84
CA TYR A 185 2.08 18.51 22.59
C TYR A 185 0.69 18.44 21.98
N ALA A 186 0.07 17.28 22.15
CA ALA A 186 -1.27 16.96 21.67
C ALA A 186 -2.33 17.07 22.77
N ASP A 187 -2.02 16.69 24.01
CA ASP A 187 -2.99 16.69 25.12
C ASP A 187 -3.29 18.12 25.58
N CYS A 188 -4.43 18.65 25.15
CA CYS A 188 -4.90 19.98 25.50
C CYS A 188 -6.43 20.04 25.56
N ASP A 189 -6.95 21.08 26.21
CA ASP A 189 -8.38 21.36 26.23
C ASP A 189 -8.89 21.75 24.83
N ILE A 190 -10.19 21.60 24.58
CA ILE A 190 -10.80 21.87 23.27
C ILE A 190 -10.59 23.32 22.82
N LYS A 191 -10.59 24.27 23.75
CA LYS A 191 -10.34 25.68 23.44
C LYS A 191 -8.92 25.87 22.92
N GLU A 192 -7.95 25.30 23.63
CA GLU A 192 -6.54 25.38 23.27
C GLU A 192 -6.26 24.66 21.95
N MET A 193 -6.89 23.51 21.72
CA MET A 193 -6.83 22.80 20.44
C MET A 193 -7.37 23.66 19.29
N ASN A 194 -8.51 24.32 19.47
CA ASN A 194 -9.05 25.22 18.44
C ASN A 194 -8.10 26.39 18.16
N ASP A 195 -7.50 27.00 19.20
CA ASP A 195 -6.52 28.08 19.03
C ASP A 195 -5.29 27.62 18.23
N LYS A 196 -4.82 26.39 18.48
CA LYS A 196 -3.74 25.75 17.70
C LYS A 196 -4.12 25.62 16.22
N LEU A 197 -5.30 25.06 15.93
CA LEU A 197 -5.80 24.89 14.56
C LEU A 197 -5.97 26.22 13.81
N GLN A 198 -6.43 27.29 14.49
CA GLN A 198 -6.55 28.61 13.88
C GLN A 198 -5.17 29.20 13.51
N ARG A 199 -4.14 28.96 14.32
CA ARG A 199 -2.76 29.39 14.01
C ARG A 199 -2.18 28.64 12.81
N GLU A 200 -2.44 27.34 12.71
CA GLU A 200 -2.04 26.55 11.55
C GLU A 200 -2.74 27.02 10.27
N LYS A 201 -4.05 27.31 10.34
CA LYS A 201 -4.81 27.86 9.20
C LYS A 201 -4.25 29.20 8.70
N ALA A 202 -3.69 30.01 9.60
CA ALA A 202 -3.05 31.27 9.26
C ALA A 202 -1.59 31.12 8.73
N CYS A 203 -1.13 29.88 8.50
CA CYS A 203 0.18 29.53 7.93
C CYS A 203 1.39 30.01 8.75
N PHE A 204 1.24 30.15 10.07
CA PHE A 204 2.35 30.55 10.96
C PHE A 204 3.26 29.39 11.38
N CYS A 205 2.93 28.16 11.03
CA CYS A 205 3.60 26.96 11.53
C CYS A 205 3.80 25.94 10.41
N PHE A 206 5.07 25.60 10.14
CA PHE A 206 5.45 24.56 9.20
C PHE A 206 5.56 23.21 9.92
N ARG A 207 4.91 22.17 9.39
CA ARG A 207 4.83 20.83 10.02
C ARG A 207 5.97 19.88 9.63
N GLY A 208 6.90 20.29 8.78
CA GLY A 208 7.97 19.44 8.30
C GLY A 208 9.06 19.19 9.31
N LEU A 209 9.90 18.18 9.02
CA LEU A 209 11.02 17.80 9.87
C LEU A 209 12.11 18.87 9.96
N GLU A 210 12.36 19.55 8.83
CA GLU A 210 13.32 20.64 8.74
C GLU A 210 12.65 21.99 9.03
N PRO A 211 13.37 22.94 9.65
CA PRO A 211 12.81 24.26 9.92
C PRO A 211 12.36 24.93 8.61
N ASN A 212 11.15 25.46 8.61
CA ASN A 212 10.51 26.11 7.45
C ASN A 212 10.21 25.18 6.26
N SER A 213 10.14 23.86 6.49
CA SER A 213 9.73 22.89 5.49
C SER A 213 8.33 22.36 5.79
N GLU A 214 7.53 22.08 4.76
CA GLU A 214 6.26 21.36 4.86
C GLU A 214 6.42 19.86 4.65
N VAL A 215 7.64 19.40 4.40
CA VAL A 215 7.92 18.01 4.07
C VAL A 215 7.83 17.13 5.32
N GLN A 216 6.88 16.19 5.29
CA GLN A 216 6.63 15.26 6.40
C GLN A 216 6.94 13.80 6.08
N SER A 217 7.02 13.41 4.81
CA SER A 217 7.25 12.02 4.41
C SER A 217 8.63 11.84 3.79
N PHE A 218 9.36 10.83 4.28
CA PHE A 218 10.73 10.55 3.92
C PHE A 218 10.95 9.06 3.66
N THR A 219 11.82 8.75 2.72
CA THR A 219 12.42 7.43 2.58
C THR A 219 13.62 7.35 3.52
N VAL A 220 13.73 6.26 4.27
CA VAL A 220 14.83 6.03 5.21
C VAL A 220 15.69 4.84 4.82
N TYR A 221 17.00 5.06 4.89
CA TYR A 221 18.01 4.01 4.87
C TYR A 221 18.70 3.95 6.22
N LEU A 222 18.60 2.80 6.88
CA LEU A 222 19.17 2.54 8.19
C LEU A 222 20.55 1.91 8.04
N SER A 223 21.49 2.32 8.90
CA SER A 223 22.74 1.57 9.07
C SER A 223 22.52 0.24 9.82
N ASP A 224 23.36 -0.75 9.55
CA ASP A 224 23.36 -2.03 10.29
C ASP A 224 23.48 -1.83 11.80
N ARG A 225 24.28 -0.85 12.24
CA ARG A 225 24.47 -0.56 13.68
C ARG A 225 23.17 -0.13 14.34
N PHE A 226 22.41 0.75 13.69
CA PHE A 226 21.10 1.15 14.20
C PHE A 226 20.13 0.00 14.23
N ARG A 227 20.10 -0.80 13.16
CA ARG A 227 19.17 -1.90 13.07
C ARG A 227 19.43 -2.96 14.15
N LEU A 228 20.70 -3.25 14.45
CA LEU A 228 21.08 -4.12 15.57
C LEU A 228 20.62 -3.56 16.93
N GLN A 229 20.74 -2.25 17.14
CA GLN A 229 20.24 -1.60 18.36
C GLN A 229 18.72 -1.66 18.44
N TYR A 230 18.02 -1.38 17.34
CA TYR A 230 16.58 -1.50 17.22
C TYR A 230 16.10 -2.93 17.53
N ASP A 231 16.69 -3.94 16.91
CA ASP A 231 16.34 -5.35 17.14
C ASP A 231 16.63 -5.79 18.58
N ARG A 232 17.65 -5.20 19.22
CA ARG A 232 17.94 -5.43 20.64
C ARG A 232 16.85 -4.84 21.52
N ILE A 233 16.47 -3.58 21.29
CA ILE A 233 15.42 -2.90 22.07
C ILE A 233 14.08 -3.60 21.89
N SER A 234 13.67 -3.90 20.65
CA SER A 234 12.42 -4.59 20.35
C SER A 234 12.31 -5.96 21.05
N ARG A 235 13.40 -6.75 21.06
CA ARG A 235 13.45 -8.02 21.80
C ARG A 235 13.30 -7.83 23.31
N LEU A 236 13.94 -6.82 23.88
CA LEU A 236 13.86 -6.55 25.32
C LEU A 236 12.45 -6.15 25.74
N ILE A 237 11.80 -5.28 24.97
CA ILE A 237 10.42 -4.88 25.26
C ILE A 237 9.46 -6.07 25.12
N THR A 238 9.65 -6.90 24.08
CA THR A 238 8.84 -8.13 23.89
C THR A 238 8.99 -9.11 25.06
N ASN A 239 10.19 -9.18 25.65
CA ASN A 239 10.49 -10.08 26.77
C ASN A 239 10.14 -9.48 28.16
N GLY A 240 9.59 -8.27 28.22
CA GLY A 240 9.22 -7.61 29.48
C GLY A 240 10.39 -7.19 30.37
N LEU A 241 11.59 -7.04 29.79
CA LEU A 241 12.79 -6.60 30.52
C LEU A 241 12.82 -5.07 30.63
N ASP A 242 13.19 -4.56 31.81
CA ASP A 242 13.15 -3.13 32.15
C ASP A 242 14.15 -2.31 31.32
N LEU A 243 13.66 -1.24 30.66
CA LEU A 243 14.40 -0.41 29.69
C LEU A 243 15.58 0.36 30.32
N LYS A 244 15.69 0.41 31.64
CA LYS A 244 16.79 1.06 32.37
C LYS A 244 18.15 0.45 32.05
N GLU A 245 18.23 -0.83 31.72
CA GLU A 245 19.48 -1.49 31.30
C GLU A 245 19.90 -1.16 29.86
N CYS A 246 19.02 -0.60 29.02
CA CYS A 246 19.35 -0.26 27.62
C CYS A 246 20.19 1.01 27.48
N PHE A 247 20.01 1.99 28.38
CA PHE A 247 20.60 3.33 28.24
C PHE A 247 22.06 3.41 28.67
N THR A 248 22.59 2.38 29.35
CA THR A 248 23.95 2.38 29.91
C THR A 248 25.04 2.07 28.88
N PHE A 249 24.70 1.68 27.65
CA PHE A 249 25.67 1.16 26.67
C PHE A 249 25.80 1.96 25.36
N VAL A 250 25.12 3.10 25.23
CA VAL A 250 25.30 3.97 24.05
C VAL A 250 26.52 4.86 24.29
N ASP A 251 27.69 4.30 23.99
CA ASP A 251 28.98 4.98 23.94
C ASP A 251 28.83 6.32 23.21
N GLY A 252 29.28 7.41 23.84
CA GLY A 252 28.94 8.81 23.56
C GLY A 252 29.40 9.40 22.23
N ARG A 253 29.55 8.58 21.18
CA ARG A 253 29.81 9.06 19.82
C ARG A 253 28.48 9.45 19.19
N LYS A 254 28.32 10.74 18.85
CA LYS A 254 27.21 11.26 18.05
C LYS A 254 26.96 10.32 16.84
N LEU A 255 25.81 9.67 16.83
CA LEU A 255 25.25 8.85 15.73
C LEU A 255 24.87 9.76 14.54
N LYS A 256 25.81 10.56 14.06
CA LYS A 256 25.59 11.65 13.10
C LYS A 256 25.30 11.16 11.68
N LEU A 257 25.46 9.86 11.41
CA LEU A 257 25.29 9.24 10.09
C LEU A 257 24.62 7.88 10.26
N LEU A 258 23.32 7.89 10.51
CA LEU A 258 22.60 6.66 10.87
C LEU A 258 21.32 6.42 10.08
N ILE A 259 20.70 7.50 9.63
CA ILE A 259 19.46 7.52 8.86
C ILE A 259 19.68 8.51 7.72
N LEU A 260 19.66 8.02 6.48
CA LEU A 260 19.57 8.88 5.30
C LEU A 260 18.10 9.11 5.00
N LEU A 261 17.71 10.38 4.92
CA LEU A 261 16.35 10.80 4.61
C LEU A 261 16.33 11.37 3.19
N ASP A 262 15.47 10.81 2.35
CA ASP A 262 15.15 11.37 1.03
C ASP A 262 13.67 11.74 0.98
N TYR A 263 13.36 12.93 0.45
CA TYR A 263 11.99 13.41 0.39
C TYR A 263 11.17 12.56 -0.57
N SER A 264 10.02 12.09 -0.11
CA SER A 264 9.03 11.50 -1.01
C SER A 264 7.64 11.65 -0.43
N GLU A 265 6.78 12.41 -1.11
CA GLU A 265 5.44 12.72 -0.62
C GLU A 265 4.55 11.49 -0.37
N GLN A 266 4.91 10.31 -0.90
CA GLN A 266 4.01 9.16 -0.93
C GLN A 266 4.72 7.81 -0.91
N ALA A 267 6.05 7.76 -0.76
CA ALA A 267 6.76 6.48 -0.81
C ALA A 267 6.27 5.48 0.25
N PHE A 268 5.83 5.97 1.41
CA PHE A 268 5.26 5.11 2.46
C PHE A 268 4.00 4.37 2.04
N THR A 269 3.24 4.88 1.05
CA THR A 269 2.05 4.19 0.55
C THR A 269 2.37 2.84 -0.11
N LYS A 270 3.64 2.59 -0.47
CA LYS A 270 4.11 1.28 -0.94
C LYS A 270 3.89 0.16 0.09
N LEU A 271 3.77 0.51 1.37
CA LEU A 271 3.44 -0.44 2.45
C LEU A 271 1.97 -0.89 2.46
N PHE A 272 1.11 -0.21 1.70
CA PHE A 272 -0.34 -0.43 1.65
C PHE A 272 -0.83 -0.87 0.26
N PHE A 273 -2.07 -1.34 0.18
CA PHE A 273 -2.72 -1.60 -1.11
C PHE A 273 -2.88 -0.32 -1.94
N PHE A 274 -3.22 0.81 -1.30
CA PHE A 274 -3.41 2.12 -1.94
C PHE A 274 -2.23 2.58 -2.83
N GLY A 275 -0.98 2.22 -2.49
CA GLY A 275 0.20 2.61 -3.27
C GLY A 275 0.56 1.64 -4.40
N ASN A 276 -0.13 0.50 -4.51
CA ASN A 276 0.21 -0.59 -5.44
C ASN A 276 -1.02 -1.09 -6.21
N GLU A 277 -1.99 -0.19 -6.46
CA GLU A 277 -3.23 -0.50 -7.18
C GLU A 277 -2.98 -1.12 -8.54
N PHE A 278 -1.93 -0.70 -9.26
CA PHE A 278 -1.61 -1.26 -10.57
C PHE A 278 -1.27 -2.76 -10.49
N THR A 279 -0.44 -3.17 -9.53
CA THR A 279 -0.10 -4.59 -9.31
C THR A 279 -1.33 -5.42 -8.93
N LEU A 280 -2.21 -4.86 -8.09
CA LEU A 280 -3.48 -5.50 -7.74
C LEU A 280 -4.41 -5.62 -8.96
N PHE A 281 -4.52 -4.55 -9.74
CA PHE A 281 -5.32 -4.49 -10.96
C PHE A 281 -4.83 -5.50 -12.01
N THR A 282 -3.53 -5.55 -12.30
CA THR A 282 -2.96 -6.47 -13.30
C THR A 282 -3.16 -7.92 -12.89
N PHE A 283 -3.01 -8.25 -11.61
CA PHE A 283 -3.34 -9.56 -11.08
C PHE A 283 -4.83 -9.90 -11.28
N GLU A 284 -5.74 -9.01 -10.90
CA GLU A 284 -7.19 -9.22 -11.03
C GLU A 284 -7.63 -9.43 -12.47
N MET A 285 -7.11 -8.61 -13.38
CA MET A 285 -7.36 -8.74 -14.82
C MET A 285 -6.80 -10.05 -15.37
N SER A 286 -5.61 -10.45 -14.95
CA SER A 286 -5.00 -11.72 -15.39
C SER A 286 -5.80 -12.92 -14.90
N LEU A 287 -6.21 -12.91 -13.63
CA LEU A 287 -7.04 -13.95 -13.05
C LEU A 287 -8.41 -14.03 -13.75
N PHE A 288 -9.06 -12.88 -13.95
CA PHE A 288 -10.32 -12.80 -14.66
C PHE A 288 -10.21 -13.37 -16.08
N CYS A 289 -9.22 -12.94 -16.85
CA CYS A 289 -8.98 -13.44 -18.21
C CYS A 289 -8.68 -14.94 -18.22
N TYR A 290 -7.90 -15.44 -17.26
CA TYR A 290 -7.58 -16.85 -17.15
C TYR A 290 -8.83 -17.71 -16.87
N VAL A 291 -9.69 -17.28 -15.94
CA VAL A 291 -10.92 -18.02 -15.64
C VAL A 291 -11.94 -17.90 -16.76
N GLU A 292 -12.05 -16.75 -17.41
CA GLU A 292 -12.91 -16.57 -18.60
C GLU A 292 -12.45 -17.49 -19.74
N TYR A 293 -11.14 -17.57 -19.98
CA TYR A 293 -10.56 -18.46 -20.99
C TYR A 293 -10.91 -19.94 -20.73
N LEU A 294 -10.78 -20.40 -19.49
CA LEU A 294 -11.06 -21.79 -19.11
C LEU A 294 -12.56 -22.11 -19.11
N SER A 295 -13.39 -21.21 -18.57
CA SER A 295 -14.81 -21.47 -18.36
C SER A 295 -15.70 -21.05 -19.52
N ARG A 296 -15.19 -20.20 -20.43
CA ARG A 296 -15.97 -19.48 -21.45
C ARG A 296 -17.20 -18.78 -20.89
N ASN A 297 -17.17 -18.43 -19.60
CA ASN A 297 -18.28 -17.84 -18.87
C ASN A 297 -17.81 -16.62 -18.07
N VAL A 298 -18.18 -15.45 -18.56
CA VAL A 298 -17.85 -14.14 -17.98
C VAL A 298 -18.37 -14.00 -16.55
N VAL A 299 -19.56 -14.52 -16.25
CA VAL A 299 -20.17 -14.42 -14.91
C VAL A 299 -19.40 -15.26 -13.91
N LEU A 300 -19.02 -16.48 -14.29
CA LEU A 300 -18.20 -17.35 -13.45
C LEU A 300 -16.81 -16.74 -13.22
N ALA A 301 -16.20 -16.16 -14.27
CA ALA A 301 -14.92 -15.47 -14.15
C ALA A 301 -14.98 -14.29 -13.16
N ALA A 302 -16.01 -13.44 -13.25
CA ALA A 302 -16.21 -12.35 -12.30
C ALA A 302 -16.39 -12.85 -10.85
N ALA A 303 -17.21 -13.90 -10.66
CA ALA A 303 -17.47 -14.47 -9.34
C ALA A 303 -16.21 -15.08 -8.70
N VAL A 304 -15.42 -15.84 -9.48
CA VAL A 304 -14.16 -16.43 -9.01
C VAL A 304 -13.13 -15.35 -8.69
N THR A 305 -12.95 -14.36 -9.56
CA THR A 305 -12.01 -13.27 -9.31
C THR A 305 -12.39 -12.49 -8.04
N ALA A 306 -13.67 -12.14 -7.88
CA ALA A 306 -14.14 -11.48 -6.66
C ALA A 306 -13.87 -12.33 -5.40
N PHE A 307 -14.09 -13.65 -5.48
CA PHE A 307 -13.81 -14.57 -4.39
C PHE A 307 -12.33 -14.62 -4.01
N VAL A 308 -11.43 -14.73 -4.98
CA VAL A 308 -9.99 -14.74 -4.74
C VAL A 308 -9.51 -13.42 -4.15
N VAL A 309 -9.99 -12.28 -4.64
CA VAL A 309 -9.65 -10.96 -4.09
C VAL A 309 -10.10 -10.82 -2.65
N MET A 310 -11.29 -11.32 -2.30
CA MET A 310 -11.74 -11.36 -0.89
C MET A 310 -10.81 -12.19 -0.01
N ILE A 311 -10.29 -13.32 -0.50
CA ILE A 311 -9.31 -14.14 0.23
C ILE A 311 -8.01 -13.35 0.42
N VAL A 312 -7.47 -12.75 -0.64
CA VAL A 312 -6.24 -11.95 -0.59
C VAL A 312 -6.37 -10.80 0.42
N LYS A 313 -7.50 -10.07 0.39
CA LYS A 313 -7.78 -9.01 1.36
C LYS A 313 -7.76 -9.53 2.80
N LYS A 314 -8.49 -10.63 3.08
CA LYS A 314 -8.53 -11.23 4.42
C LYS A 314 -7.16 -11.74 4.89
N LEU A 315 -6.35 -12.29 3.99
CA LEU A 315 -4.98 -12.71 4.31
C LEU A 315 -4.11 -11.51 4.67
N ARG A 316 -4.22 -10.41 3.91
CA ARG A 316 -3.51 -9.16 4.20
C ARG A 316 -3.93 -8.56 5.54
N GLU A 317 -5.23 -8.46 5.81
CA GLU A 317 -5.78 -7.93 7.08
C GLU A 317 -5.24 -8.74 8.27
N LYS A 318 -5.40 -10.06 8.25
CA LYS A 318 -4.94 -10.92 9.35
C LYS A 318 -3.42 -10.90 9.53
N GLY A 319 -2.67 -10.96 8.44
CA GLY A 319 -1.21 -10.91 8.48
C GLY A 319 -0.70 -9.56 8.98
N GLY A 320 -1.34 -8.48 8.51
CA GLY A 320 -1.05 -7.10 8.87
C GLY A 320 -1.29 -6.80 10.35
N ILE A 321 -2.46 -7.15 10.88
CA ILE A 321 -2.78 -7.00 12.31
C ILE A 321 -1.77 -7.74 13.18
N LYS A 322 -1.46 -9.00 12.82
CA LYS A 322 -0.50 -9.83 13.57
C LYS A 322 0.89 -9.19 13.59
N ASN A 323 1.35 -8.66 12.45
CA ASN A 323 2.66 -8.04 12.38
C ASN A 323 2.69 -6.66 13.06
N LEU A 324 1.64 -5.86 12.91
CA LEU A 324 1.49 -4.56 13.55
C LEU A 324 1.51 -4.72 15.07
N THR A 325 0.73 -5.65 15.63
CA THR A 325 0.71 -5.96 17.07
C THR A 325 2.10 -6.35 17.58
N ARG A 326 2.81 -7.20 16.85
CA ARG A 326 4.15 -7.67 17.22
C ARG A 326 5.20 -6.55 17.21
N THR A 327 5.13 -5.64 16.25
CA THR A 327 6.19 -4.65 15.99
C THR A 327 5.96 -3.33 16.70
N SER A 328 4.71 -2.92 16.85
CA SER A 328 4.31 -1.67 17.50
C SER A 328 4.02 -1.80 18.99
N LEU A 329 3.97 -3.03 19.53
CA LEU A 329 3.62 -3.33 20.93
C LEU A 329 2.21 -2.89 21.35
N VAL A 330 1.39 -2.48 20.38
CA VAL A 330 -0.05 -2.23 20.55
C VAL A 330 -0.78 -3.57 20.61
N ASP A 331 -1.63 -3.75 21.61
CA ASP A 331 -2.44 -4.97 21.75
C ASP A 331 -3.49 -5.04 20.62
N ALA A 332 -3.58 -6.22 19.98
CA ALA A 332 -4.47 -6.49 18.84
C ALA A 332 -5.95 -6.18 19.13
N ARG A 333 -6.38 -6.23 20.41
CA ARG A 333 -7.77 -5.94 20.80
C ARG A 333 -8.18 -4.49 20.59
N PHE A 334 -7.22 -3.59 20.45
CA PHE A 334 -7.46 -2.16 20.18
C PHE A 334 -7.35 -1.80 18.70
N LEU A 335 -7.02 -2.77 17.83
CA LEU A 335 -7.06 -2.61 16.38
C LEU A 335 -8.43 -3.09 15.92
N LEU A 336 -9.30 -2.13 15.58
CA LEU A 336 -10.70 -2.37 15.21
C LEU A 336 -10.87 -2.66 13.72
#